data_AF-A0A8I0KDH8-F1
#
_entry.id   AF-A0A8I0KDH8-F1
#
_cell.length_a   1.000
_cell.length_b   1.000
_cell.length_c   1.000
_cell.angle_alpha   90.00
_cell.angle_beta   90.00
_cell.angle_gamma   90.00
#
_symmetry.space_group_name_H-M   'P 1'
#
loop_
_entity.id
_entity.type
_entity.pdbx_description
1 polymer ?
#
loop_
_entity_poly.entity_id
_entity_poly.type
_entity_poly.pdbx_seq_one_letter_code
_entity_poly.pdbx_strand_id
1 'polypeptide(L)'
;MNILLKEPGGLGYVERNVYQKPSTDNDKGKTKASENLMLNQNHDKHLKEHGGQIFQSTKFENEWTVDEDGKGALGSKIETLIGTDENRLFIEANLDKTESNDPKYDVSALYSRNVAPFWDVQAG
;
A
#
# COMPACT_ATOMS: atom_id res chain seq x y z
N MET A 1 -34.48 -10.40 -14.59
CA MET A 1 -34.99 -9.50 -13.53
C MET A 1 -33.77 -8.86 -12.89
N ASN A 2 -33.47 -7.60 -13.21
CA ASN A 2 -32.28 -6.92 -12.73
C ASN A 2 -32.59 -6.27 -11.38
N ILE A 3 -31.71 -6.43 -10.39
CA ILE A 3 -31.90 -5.83 -9.07
C ILE A 3 -30.77 -4.85 -8.83
N LEU A 4 -31.14 -3.66 -8.34
CA LEU A 4 -30.23 -2.59 -8.01
C LEU A 4 -29.57 -2.91 -6.65
N LEU A 5 -28.27 -3.18 -6.64
CA LEU A 5 -27.49 -3.22 -5.40
C LEU A 5 -26.50 -2.07 -5.38
N LYS A 6 -26.31 -1.51 -4.17
CA LYS A 6 -25.40 -0.40 -3.93
C LYS A 6 -24.02 -0.95 -3.57
N GLU A 7 -23.06 -0.75 -4.46
CA GLU A 7 -21.64 -1.09 -4.26
C GLU A 7 -20.81 0.18 -3.96
N PRO A 8 -19.61 0.06 -3.35
CA PRO A 8 -18.82 1.20 -2.87
C PRO A 8 -18.28 2.15 -3.96
N GLY A 9 -18.66 1.97 -5.24
CA GLY A 9 -18.33 2.85 -6.36
C GLY A 9 -19.52 3.39 -7.17
N GLY A 10 -20.77 3.17 -6.74
CA GLY A 10 -21.97 3.65 -7.46
C GLY A 10 -22.93 2.54 -7.90
N LEU A 11 -24.06 2.93 -8.51
CA LEU A 11 -25.14 2.02 -8.90
C LEU A 11 -24.82 1.28 -10.20
N GLY A 12 -24.74 -0.05 -10.16
CA GLY A 12 -24.58 -0.92 -11.33
C GLY A 12 -25.72 -1.95 -11.44
N TYR A 13 -26.08 -2.34 -12.66
CA TYR A 13 -27.02 -3.44 -12.91
C TYR A 13 -26.23 -4.73 -13.17
N VAL A 14 -26.58 -5.81 -12.45
CA VAL A 14 -26.02 -7.15 -12.68
C VAL A 14 -27.12 -8.08 -13.16
N GLU A 15 -26.91 -8.77 -14.28
CA GLU A 15 -27.82 -9.81 -14.78
C GLU A 15 -27.69 -11.09 -13.94
N ARG A 16 -28.79 -11.48 -13.30
CA ARG A 16 -28.88 -12.76 -12.61
C ARG A 16 -29.28 -13.84 -13.61
N ASN A 17 -28.30 -14.56 -14.16
CA ASN A 17 -28.57 -15.81 -14.86
C ASN A 17 -29.02 -16.89 -13.87
N VAL A 18 -30.11 -17.54 -14.24
CA VAL A 18 -30.95 -18.44 -13.47
C VAL A 18 -30.20 -19.74 -13.14
N TYR A 19 -30.29 -20.17 -11.87
CA TYR A 19 -30.20 -21.55 -11.39
C TYR A 19 -29.57 -22.58 -12.33
N GLN A 20 -28.28 -22.88 -12.14
CA GLN A 20 -27.72 -24.14 -12.64
C GLN A 20 -28.06 -25.24 -11.62
N LYS A 21 -29.07 -26.05 -11.97
CA LYS A 21 -29.44 -27.27 -11.25
C LYS A 21 -28.22 -28.18 -11.07
N PRO A 22 -28.09 -28.92 -9.95
CA PRO A 22 -27.14 -30.02 -9.88
C PRO A 22 -27.61 -31.15 -10.80
N SER A 23 -26.90 -31.39 -11.89
CA SER A 23 -26.99 -32.64 -12.65
C SER A 23 -26.44 -33.75 -11.76
N THR A 24 -27.34 -34.63 -11.33
CA THR A 24 -27.01 -35.92 -10.75
C THR A 24 -26.54 -36.81 -11.89
N ASP A 25 -25.23 -36.90 -12.07
CA ASP A 25 -24.63 -37.99 -12.84
C ASP A 25 -23.66 -38.74 -11.95
N ASN A 26 -23.90 -40.04 -11.88
CA ASN A 26 -23.11 -41.01 -11.13
C ASN A 26 -21.73 -41.12 -11.77
N ASP A 27 -20.67 -40.73 -11.07
CA ASP A 27 -19.36 -41.33 -11.32
C ASP A 27 -18.60 -41.58 -10.02
N LYS A 28 -18.29 -42.85 -9.80
CA LYS A 28 -17.56 -43.34 -8.64
C LYS A 28 -16.07 -43.17 -8.92
N GLY A 29 -15.44 -42.23 -8.21
CA GLY A 29 -14.01 -42.24 -7.96
C GLY A 29 -13.26 -41.10 -8.65
N LYS A 30 -12.37 -40.46 -7.87
CA LYS A 30 -11.63 -39.19 -8.08
C LYS A 30 -12.35 -38.05 -7.35
N THR A 31 -11.77 -37.32 -6.40
CA THR A 31 -10.36 -36.98 -6.16
C THR A 31 -10.27 -36.24 -4.81
N LYS A 32 -9.70 -36.85 -3.76
CA LYS A 32 -9.30 -36.10 -2.55
C LYS A 32 -8.21 -35.04 -2.83
N ALA A 33 -7.62 -35.08 -4.03
CA ALA A 33 -6.69 -34.08 -4.54
C ALA A 33 -7.37 -32.78 -5.01
N SER A 34 -8.61 -32.83 -5.54
CA SER A 34 -9.30 -31.65 -6.07
C SER A 34 -9.85 -30.74 -4.96
N GLU A 35 -10.25 -31.32 -3.83
CA GLU A 35 -10.69 -30.54 -2.66
C GLU A 35 -9.54 -29.74 -2.02
N ASN A 36 -8.33 -30.31 -1.97
CA ASN A 36 -7.14 -29.61 -1.47
C ASN A 36 -6.65 -28.52 -2.44
N LEU A 37 -6.78 -28.72 -3.75
CA LEU A 37 -6.48 -27.70 -4.76
C LEU A 37 -7.46 -26.52 -4.70
N MET A 38 -8.76 -26.78 -4.48
CA MET A 38 -9.78 -25.73 -4.38
C MET A 38 -9.74 -24.96 -3.05
N LEU A 39 -9.33 -25.59 -1.95
CA LEU A 39 -9.13 -24.91 -0.66
C LEU A 39 -7.92 -23.97 -0.68
N ASN A 40 -6.86 -24.36 -1.40
CA ASN A 40 -5.63 -23.57 -1.49
C ASN A 40 -5.78 -22.36 -2.43
N GLN A 41 -6.54 -22.51 -3.51
CA GLN A 41 -6.82 -21.41 -4.46
C GLN A 41 -7.74 -20.31 -3.92
N ASN A 42 -8.52 -20.58 -2.85
CA ASN A 42 -9.39 -19.57 -2.26
C ASN A 42 -8.68 -18.67 -1.24
N HIS A 43 -7.64 -19.14 -0.56
CA HIS A 43 -6.90 -18.30 0.38
C HIS A 43 -6.12 -17.19 -0.34
N ASP A 44 -5.51 -17.48 -1.50
CA ASP A 44 -4.77 -16.49 -2.28
C ASP A 44 -5.66 -15.42 -2.93
N LYS A 45 -6.94 -15.74 -3.16
CA LYS A 45 -7.87 -14.86 -3.86
C LYS A 45 -8.37 -13.70 -3.00
N HIS A 46 -8.50 -13.91 -1.68
CA HIS A 46 -9.02 -12.90 -0.76
C HIS A 46 -7.97 -11.86 -0.30
N LEU A 47 -6.66 -12.15 -0.40
CA LEU A 47 -5.60 -11.16 -0.14
C LEU A 47 -5.63 -10.00 -1.14
N LYS A 48 -6.08 -10.26 -2.37
CA LYS A 48 -6.03 -9.30 -3.47
C LYS A 48 -7.16 -8.27 -3.47
N GLU A 49 -8.22 -8.50 -2.70
CA GLU A 49 -9.45 -7.71 -2.78
C GLU A 49 -9.43 -6.44 -1.92
N HIS A 50 -8.44 -6.28 -1.01
CA HIS A 50 -8.43 -5.17 -0.04
C HIS A 50 -7.10 -4.41 0.14
N GLY A 51 -6.03 -4.71 -0.61
CA GLY A 51 -4.69 -4.09 -0.43
C GLY A 51 -4.12 -3.28 -1.61
N GLY A 52 -4.91 -3.02 -2.66
CA GLY A 52 -4.37 -2.45 -3.91
C GLY A 52 -4.23 -0.93 -3.97
N GLN A 53 -4.68 -0.19 -2.96
CA GLN A 53 -4.73 1.27 -3.06
C GLN A 53 -3.35 1.88 -2.87
N ILE A 54 -2.96 2.75 -3.81
CA ILE A 54 -1.76 3.58 -3.65
C ILE A 54 -2.13 4.79 -2.80
N PHE A 55 -1.38 5.01 -1.74
CA PHE A 55 -1.38 6.24 -0.97
C PHE A 55 -0.03 6.94 -1.10
N GLN A 56 -0.08 8.26 -0.94
CA GLN A 56 1.10 9.10 -0.90
C GLN A 56 0.91 10.14 0.21
N SER A 57 1.98 10.38 0.96
CA SER A 57 2.08 11.47 1.92
C SER A 57 3.41 12.17 1.69
N THR A 58 3.39 13.50 1.61
CA THR A 58 4.61 14.31 1.56
C THR A 58 4.50 15.35 2.66
N LYS A 59 5.54 15.45 3.47
CA LYS A 59 5.72 16.45 4.51
C LYS A 59 6.90 17.34 4.12
N PHE A 60 6.70 18.64 4.20
CA PHE A 60 7.72 19.64 3.95
C PHE A 60 7.81 20.56 5.16
N GLU A 61 9.01 20.72 5.69
CA GLU A 61 9.32 21.60 6.81
C GLU A 61 10.40 22.59 6.38
N ASN A 62 10.23 23.83 6.82
CA ASN A 62 11.20 24.88 6.62
C ASN A 62 11.37 25.62 7.95
N GLU A 63 12.61 25.79 8.37
CA GLU A 63 12.95 26.43 9.63
C GLU A 63 13.97 27.52 9.36
N TRP A 64 13.68 28.73 9.85
CA TRP A 64 14.63 29.82 9.85
C TRP A 64 14.88 30.27 11.28
N THR A 65 16.13 30.17 11.72
CA THR A 65 16.58 30.57 13.05
C THR A 65 17.64 31.66 12.96
N VAL A 66 17.76 32.43 14.04
CA VAL A 66 18.79 33.45 14.23
C VAL A 66 19.39 33.20 15.62
N ASP A 67 20.71 33.08 15.69
CA ASP A 67 21.42 32.86 16.96
C ASP A 67 21.64 34.17 17.76
N GLU A 68 22.21 34.06 18.96
CA GLU A 68 22.51 35.20 19.84
C GLU A 68 23.51 36.20 19.22
N ASP A 69 24.37 35.72 18.31
CA ASP A 69 25.33 36.55 17.58
C ASP A 69 24.71 37.22 16.33
N GLY A 70 23.42 36.96 16.07
CA GLY A 70 22.68 37.51 14.93
C GLY A 70 22.89 36.76 13.61
N LYS A 71 23.50 35.57 13.63
CA LYS A 71 23.72 34.76 12.42
C LYS A 71 22.49 33.90 12.12
N GLY A 72 22.11 33.89 10.85
CA GLY A 72 20.98 33.09 10.37
C GLY A 72 21.35 31.63 10.10
N ALA A 73 20.39 30.73 10.30
CA ALA A 73 20.43 29.37 9.77
C ALA A 73 19.09 29.00 9.11
N LEU A 74 19.17 28.41 7.92
CA LEU A 74 18.03 27.91 7.17
C LEU A 74 18.08 26.38 7.11
N GLY A 75 17.09 25.73 7.70
CA GLY A 75 16.83 24.30 7.60
C GLY A 75 15.65 24.04 6.65
N SER A 76 15.74 23.01 5.82
CA SER A 76 14.63 22.50 5.01
C SER A 76 14.64 20.99 5.02
N LYS A 77 13.48 20.39 5.27
CA LYS A 77 13.29 18.94 5.28
C LYS A 77 12.11 18.57 4.40
N ILE A 78 12.29 17.54 3.58
CA ILE A 78 11.22 16.91 2.82
C ILE A 78 11.20 15.41 3.12
N GLU A 79 10.05 14.91 3.52
CA GLU A 79 9.77 13.49 3.72
C GLU A 79 8.66 13.09 2.76
N THR A 80 8.86 12.03 1.99
CA THR A 80 7.83 11.47 1.10
C THR A 80 7.68 9.99 1.35
N LEU A 81 6.44 9.57 1.57
CA LEU A 81 6.01 8.20 1.60
C LEU A 81 5.09 7.95 0.42
N ILE A 82 5.35 6.91 -0.36
CA ILE A 82 4.45 6.43 -1.40
C ILE A 82 4.38 4.91 -1.37
N GLY A 83 3.19 4.34 -1.56
CA GLY A 83 3.06 2.90 -1.56
C GLY A 83 1.65 2.38 -1.45
N THR A 84 1.55 1.07 -1.26
CA THR A 84 0.34 0.35 -0.87
C THR A 84 0.48 -0.14 0.57
N ASP A 85 -0.50 -0.89 1.07
CA ASP A 85 -0.41 -1.57 2.36
C ASP A 85 0.71 -2.62 2.42
N GLU A 86 1.06 -3.21 1.27
CA GLU A 86 2.13 -4.19 1.11
C GLU A 86 3.50 -3.56 0.84
N ASN A 87 3.58 -2.56 -0.04
CA ASN A 87 4.86 -2.04 -0.55
C ASN A 87 4.95 -0.53 -0.33
N ARG A 88 5.94 -0.07 0.44
CA ARG A 88 6.14 1.34 0.77
C ARG A 88 7.55 1.80 0.47
N LEU A 89 7.68 3.00 -0.08
CA LEU A 89 8.94 3.70 -0.28
C LEU A 89 8.91 5.01 0.53
N PHE A 90 9.90 5.18 1.38
CA PHE A 90 10.14 6.38 2.16
C PHE A 90 11.38 7.08 1.59
N ILE A 91 11.29 8.38 1.36
CA ILE A 91 12.39 9.23 0.90
C ILE A 91 12.48 10.41 1.86
N GLU A 92 13.66 10.68 2.38
CA GLU A 92 13.93 11.85 3.20
C GLU A 92 15.08 12.63 2.58
N ALA A 93 14.93 13.96 2.50
CA ALA A 93 16.02 14.84 2.16
C ALA A 93 16.04 16.06 3.10
N ASN A 94 17.23 16.35 3.61
CA ASN A 94 17.51 17.44 4.54
C ASN A 94 18.52 18.40 3.92
N LEU A 95 18.30 19.70 4.13
CA LEU A 95 19.18 20.79 3.74
C LEU A 95 19.35 21.74 4.92
N ASP A 96 20.57 21.86 5.40
CA ASP A 96 20.93 22.81 6.46
C ASP A 96 21.99 23.78 5.96
N LYS A 97 21.68 25.08 5.98
CA LYS A 97 22.60 26.14 5.61
C LYS A 97 22.72 27.17 6.72
N THR A 98 23.85 27.16 7.41
CA THR A 98 24.26 28.27 8.29
C THR A 98 24.91 29.37 7.46
N GLU A 99 24.65 30.65 7.78
CA GLU A 99 25.14 31.80 7.01
C GLU A 99 26.66 31.83 6.78
N SER A 100 27.44 31.28 7.72
CA SER A 100 28.91 31.27 7.67
C SER A 100 29.53 29.93 7.24
N ASN A 101 28.73 28.91 6.88
CA ASN A 101 29.24 27.58 6.52
C ASN A 101 28.67 27.09 5.19
N ASP A 102 29.36 26.11 4.61
CA ASP A 102 28.85 25.39 3.45
C ASP A 102 27.55 24.66 3.82
N PRO A 103 26.56 24.65 2.90
CA PRO A 103 25.32 23.92 3.10
C PRO A 103 25.58 22.42 3.23
N LYS A 104 24.90 21.79 4.19
CA LYS A 104 24.90 20.34 4.41
C LYS A 104 23.65 19.75 3.78
N TYR A 105 23.85 18.65 3.06
CA TYR A 105 22.78 17.90 2.41
C TYR A 105 22.82 16.47 2.93
N ASP A 106 21.66 15.92 3.25
CA ASP A 106 21.49 14.52 3.59
C ASP A 106 20.30 13.97 2.82
N VAL A 107 20.45 12.79 2.23
CA VAL A 107 19.40 12.12 1.47
C VAL A 107 19.41 10.65 1.82
N SER A 108 18.24 10.14 2.18
CA SER A 108 18.04 8.72 2.45
C SER A 108 16.77 8.19 1.79
N ALA A 109 16.76 6.89 1.53
CA ALA A 109 15.61 6.20 1.02
C ALA A 109 15.50 4.84 1.68
N LEU A 110 14.28 4.41 1.99
CA LEU A 110 14.00 3.16 2.65
C LEU A 110 12.81 2.49 1.96
N TYR A 111 13.02 1.28 1.49
CA TYR A 111 11.94 0.44 0.98
C TYR A 111 11.49 -0.53 2.07
N SER A 112 10.17 -0.70 2.20
CA SER A 112 9.53 -1.54 3.21
C SER A 112 8.48 -2.42 2.55
N ARG A 113 8.54 -3.72 2.81
CA ARG A 113 7.52 -4.69 2.39
C ARG A 113 6.89 -5.39 3.59
N ASN A 114 5.58 -5.31 3.70
CA ASN A 114 4.81 -6.06 4.68
C ASN A 114 4.82 -7.55 4.29
N VAL A 115 5.27 -8.41 5.21
CA VAL A 115 5.39 -9.86 4.99
C VAL A 115 4.44 -10.67 5.87
N ALA A 116 3.92 -10.09 6.94
CA ALA A 116 2.91 -10.67 7.83
C ALA A 116 2.24 -9.55 8.64
N PRO A 117 1.05 -9.77 9.24
CA PRO A 117 0.42 -8.75 10.07
C PRO A 117 1.41 -8.16 11.09
N PHE A 118 1.58 -6.83 11.05
CA PHE A 118 2.50 -6.05 11.87
C PHE A 118 4.01 -6.20 11.59
N TRP A 119 4.41 -6.97 10.58
CA TRP A 119 5.82 -7.24 10.26
C TRP A 119 6.21 -6.77 8.87
N ASP A 120 7.26 -5.96 8.82
CA ASP A 120 7.89 -5.49 7.59
C ASP A 120 9.33 -5.99 7.44
N VAL A 121 9.75 -6.24 6.20
CA VAL A 121 11.16 -6.35 5.81
C VAL A 121 11.57 -5.05 5.14
N GLN A 122 12.71 -4.50 5.55
CA GLN A 122 13.17 -3.18 5.10
C GLN A 122 14.59 -3.23 4.54
N ALA A 123 14.86 -2.41 3.54
CA ALA A 123 16.19 -2.21 2.95
C ALA A 123 16.33 -0.75 2.49
N GLY A 124 17.45 -0.12 2.85
CA GLY A 124 17.73 1.28 2.61
C GLY A 124 19.09 1.67 3.14
#